data_AF-A0AA94XTR4-F1
#
_entry.id   AF-A0AA94XTR4-F1
#
_cell.length_a   1.000
_cell.length_b   1.000
_cell.length_c   1.000
_cell.angle_alpha   90.00
_cell.angle_beta   90.00
_cell.angle_gamma   90.00
#
_symmetry.space_group_name_H-M   'P 1'
#
loop_
_entity.id
_entity.type
_entity.pdbx_description
1 polymer ?
#
loop_
_entity_poly.entity_id
_entity_poly.type
_entity_poly.pdbx_seq_one_letter_code
_entity_poly.pdbx_strand_id
1 'polypeptide(L)'
;MEQGQFWDIISRSLEVSDGSIERQAAELEDILADLPPVQVASFNARFVSKNLELYSWELWGAAYVLYGGCSDDCFEYLRSWVVGQGQDYFKAVQRDPHTLDNGRLSFAFESDEAEWLSYVGEDAYLRASDGRDLYEDYPQSPSTIAVGEPSGTAWDEETVESLFPDLSPLP
;
A
#
# COMPACT_ATOMS: atom_id res chain seq x y z
N MET A 1 7.93 -1.65 16.18
CA MET A 1 8.67 -2.50 15.23
C MET A 1 9.70 -1.64 14.54
N GLU A 2 10.95 -2.10 14.48
CA GLU A 2 12.05 -1.39 13.83
C GLU A 2 11.95 -1.41 12.30
N GLN A 3 12.67 -0.51 11.62
CA GLN A 3 12.51 -0.34 10.16
C GLN A 3 12.95 -1.56 9.38
N GLY A 4 14.09 -2.15 9.76
CA GLY A 4 14.59 -3.36 9.10
C GLY A 4 13.57 -4.48 9.19
N GLN A 5 13.11 -4.80 10.42
CA GLN A 5 12.15 -5.88 10.66
C GLN A 5 10.87 -5.74 9.83
N PHE A 6 10.32 -4.51 9.70
CA PHE A 6 9.13 -4.25 8.89
C PHE A 6 9.35 -4.62 7.42
N TRP A 7 10.45 -4.17 6.83
CA TRP A 7 10.75 -4.47 5.43
C TRP A 7 11.18 -5.93 5.22
N ASP A 8 11.82 -6.55 6.21
CA ASP A 8 12.17 -7.96 6.16
C ASP A 8 10.92 -8.85 6.12
N ILE A 9 9.88 -8.53 6.89
CA ILE A 9 8.60 -9.23 6.87
C ILE A 9 7.92 -9.09 5.49
N ILE A 10 7.85 -7.88 4.94
CA ILE A 10 7.27 -7.65 3.60
C ILE A 10 8.07 -8.39 2.51
N SER A 11 9.40 -8.37 2.59
CA SER A 11 10.25 -9.03 1.60
C SER A 11 10.07 -10.54 1.62
N ARG A 12 9.96 -11.14 2.81
CA ARG A 12 9.69 -12.58 2.95
C ARG A 12 8.35 -12.99 2.36
N SER A 13 7.29 -12.20 2.55
CA SER A 13 5.99 -12.52 1.96
C SER A 13 6.00 -12.35 0.43
N LEU A 14 6.71 -11.35 -0.07
CA LEU A 14 6.88 -11.11 -1.51
C LEU A 14 7.67 -12.23 -2.20
N GLU A 15 8.70 -12.78 -1.57
CA GLU A 15 9.55 -13.83 -2.14
C GLU A 15 8.78 -15.13 -2.44
N VAL A 16 7.76 -15.45 -1.64
CA VAL A 16 6.96 -16.68 -1.79
C VAL A 16 5.65 -16.47 -2.54
N SER A 17 5.31 -15.22 -2.87
CA SER A 17 4.03 -14.89 -3.49
C SER A 17 3.93 -15.31 -4.96
N ASP A 18 5.07 -15.54 -5.62
CA ASP A 18 5.16 -15.84 -7.06
C ASP A 18 4.42 -14.77 -7.92
N GLY A 19 4.46 -13.52 -7.45
CA GLY A 19 3.80 -12.38 -8.11
C GLY A 19 2.29 -12.26 -7.85
N SER A 20 1.68 -13.17 -7.08
CA SER A 20 0.25 -13.09 -6.70
C SER A 20 0.06 -12.21 -5.47
N ILE A 21 -0.81 -11.21 -5.57
CA ILE A 21 -1.14 -10.30 -4.46
C ILE A 21 -1.87 -11.07 -3.35
N GLU A 22 -2.86 -11.89 -3.70
CA GLU A 22 -3.55 -12.79 -2.77
C GLU A 22 -2.58 -13.64 -1.96
N ARG A 23 -1.62 -14.31 -2.62
CA ARG A 23 -0.64 -15.14 -1.93
C ARG A 23 0.27 -14.34 -1.01
N GLN A 24 0.68 -13.14 -1.46
CA GLN A 24 1.49 -12.26 -0.63
C GLN A 24 0.73 -11.83 0.63
N ALA A 25 -0.54 -11.45 0.49
CA ALA A 25 -1.38 -11.03 1.59
C ALA A 25 -1.56 -12.18 2.61
N ALA A 26 -1.87 -13.38 2.14
CA ALA A 26 -2.02 -14.56 2.98
C ALA A 26 -0.72 -14.90 3.75
N GLU A 27 0.44 -14.92 3.08
CA GLU A 27 1.71 -15.16 3.77
C GLU A 27 2.04 -14.06 4.77
N LEU A 28 1.78 -12.80 4.41
CA LEU A 28 2.02 -11.67 5.30
C LEU A 28 1.16 -11.78 6.56
N GLU A 29 -0.11 -12.15 6.41
CA GLU A 29 -1.02 -12.41 7.53
C GLU A 29 -0.52 -13.55 8.42
N ASP A 30 -0.10 -14.68 7.83
CA ASP A 30 0.44 -15.83 8.57
C ASP A 30 1.71 -15.49 9.35
N ILE A 31 2.67 -14.79 8.73
CA ILE A 31 3.89 -14.33 9.40
C ILE A 31 3.55 -13.43 10.60
N LEU A 32 2.59 -12.52 10.43
CA LEU A 32 2.21 -11.56 11.47
C LEU A 32 1.41 -12.23 12.59
N ALA A 33 0.51 -13.16 12.27
CA ALA A 33 -0.32 -13.86 13.25
C ALA A 33 0.51 -14.65 14.30
N ASP A 34 1.72 -15.08 13.92
CA ASP A 34 2.67 -15.76 14.81
C ASP A 34 3.46 -14.80 15.73
N LEU A 35 3.34 -13.48 15.54
CA LEU A 35 4.00 -12.47 16.37
C LEU A 35 3.14 -12.07 17.59
N PRO A 36 3.76 -11.53 18.65
CA PRO A 36 2.99 -10.92 19.75
C PRO A 36 2.06 -9.81 19.23
N PRO A 37 0.81 -9.68 19.71
CA PRO A 37 -0.17 -8.69 19.21
C PRO A 37 0.36 -7.25 19.13
N VAL A 38 1.17 -6.84 20.11
CA VAL A 38 1.80 -5.51 20.12
C VAL A 38 2.76 -5.29 18.93
N GLN A 39 3.42 -6.35 18.45
CA GLN A 39 4.25 -6.26 17.24
C GLN A 39 3.38 -6.17 15.98
N VAL A 40 2.26 -6.89 15.93
CA VAL A 40 1.31 -6.82 14.81
C VAL A 40 0.68 -5.43 14.71
N ALA A 41 0.19 -4.88 15.82
CA ALA A 41 -0.32 -3.50 15.88
C ALA A 41 0.75 -2.49 15.44
N SER A 42 2.01 -2.70 15.86
CA SER A 42 3.11 -1.85 15.42
C SER A 42 3.47 -2.03 13.94
N PHE A 43 3.29 -3.21 13.36
CA PHE A 43 3.43 -3.43 11.92
C PHE A 43 2.33 -2.67 11.19
N ASN A 44 1.06 -2.84 11.58
CA ASN A 44 -0.08 -2.18 10.96
C ASN A 44 0.08 -0.65 10.96
N ALA A 45 0.39 -0.06 12.12
CA ALA A 45 0.61 1.38 12.23
C ALA A 45 1.72 1.87 11.29
N ARG A 46 2.76 1.05 11.08
CA ARG A 46 3.86 1.39 10.19
C ARG A 46 3.50 1.22 8.71
N PHE A 47 2.76 0.17 8.38
CA PHE A 47 2.25 -0.07 7.04
C PHE A 47 1.36 1.10 6.58
N VAL A 48 0.41 1.50 7.42
CA VAL A 48 -0.46 2.65 7.19
C VAL A 48 0.34 3.94 7.09
N SER A 49 1.32 4.16 7.97
CA SER A 49 2.20 5.33 7.87
C SER A 49 2.97 5.38 6.53
N LYS A 50 3.40 4.22 6.02
CA LYS A 50 4.08 4.13 4.72
C LYS A 50 3.13 4.37 3.55
N ASN A 51 1.90 3.86 3.63
CA ASN A 51 0.86 4.19 2.66
C ASN A 51 0.62 5.72 2.63
N LEU A 52 0.49 6.36 3.80
CA LEU A 52 0.29 7.82 3.89
C LEU A 52 1.48 8.65 3.39
N GLU A 53 2.71 8.15 3.51
CA GLU A 53 3.90 8.78 2.93
C GLU A 53 3.87 8.86 1.39
N LEU A 54 3.02 8.08 0.74
CA LEU A 54 2.79 8.10 -0.71
C LEU A 54 1.58 8.96 -1.11
N TYR A 55 0.85 9.53 -0.14
CA TYR A 55 -0.37 10.28 -0.38
C TYR A 55 -0.07 11.68 -0.94
N SER A 56 0.10 11.74 -2.25
CA SER A 56 0.43 12.94 -3.01
C SER A 56 -0.38 13.03 -4.29
N TRP A 57 -0.71 14.26 -4.69
CA TRP A 57 -1.39 14.52 -5.95
C TRP A 57 -0.55 14.09 -7.15
N GLU A 58 0.78 14.23 -7.08
CA GLU A 58 1.67 13.82 -8.15
C GLU A 58 1.64 12.30 -8.39
N LEU A 59 1.67 11.49 -7.33
CA LEU A 59 1.56 10.03 -7.48
C LEU A 59 0.16 9.61 -7.93
N TRP A 60 -0.88 10.26 -7.40
CA TRP A 60 -2.25 9.97 -7.80
C TRP A 60 -2.50 10.32 -9.27
N GLY A 61 -1.96 11.43 -9.76
CA GLY A 61 -2.09 11.80 -11.17
C GLY A 61 -1.44 10.77 -12.10
N ALA A 62 -0.25 10.28 -11.75
CA ALA A 62 0.39 9.20 -12.50
C ALA A 62 -0.45 7.91 -12.48
N ALA A 63 -0.98 7.54 -11.31
CA ALA A 63 -1.89 6.40 -11.16
C ALA A 63 -3.16 6.57 -12.02
N TYR A 64 -3.78 7.75 -11.97
CA TYR A 64 -4.98 8.08 -12.73
C TYR A 64 -4.74 7.92 -14.24
N VAL A 65 -3.62 8.44 -14.76
CA VAL A 65 -3.26 8.29 -16.18
C VAL A 65 -3.02 6.83 -16.56
N LEU A 66 -2.24 6.09 -15.75
CA LEU A 66 -1.95 4.68 -15.99
C LEU A 66 -3.20 3.80 -15.94
N TYR A 67 -4.18 4.15 -15.09
CA TYR A 67 -5.39 3.36 -14.90
C TYR A 67 -6.56 3.83 -15.77
N GLY A 68 -6.43 4.96 -16.48
CA GLY A 68 -7.56 5.59 -17.17
C GLY A 68 -8.64 6.11 -16.22
N GLY A 69 -8.23 6.47 -15.00
CA GLY A 69 -9.08 6.84 -13.87
C GLY A 69 -8.65 6.11 -12.59
N CYS A 70 -8.70 6.77 -11.44
CA CYS A 70 -8.44 6.13 -10.15
C CYS A 70 -9.13 6.90 -9.03
N SER A 71 -10.10 6.27 -8.36
CA SER A 71 -10.80 6.82 -7.18
C SER A 71 -9.87 6.89 -5.95
N ASP A 72 -10.38 7.47 -4.86
CA ASP A 72 -9.71 7.46 -3.55
C ASP A 72 -9.32 6.04 -3.12
N ASP A 73 -10.26 5.09 -3.17
CA ASP A 73 -10.04 3.69 -2.79
C ASP A 73 -9.00 3.01 -3.69
N CYS A 74 -9.11 3.22 -5.01
CA CYS A 74 -8.12 2.76 -5.97
C CYS A 74 -6.71 3.26 -5.60
N PHE A 75 -6.59 4.54 -5.23
CA PHE A 75 -5.32 5.13 -4.91
C PHE A 75 -4.78 4.67 -3.56
N GLU A 76 -5.64 4.41 -2.57
CA GLU A 76 -5.24 3.75 -1.33
C GLU A 76 -4.68 2.35 -1.57
N TYR A 77 -5.36 1.54 -2.37
CA TYR A 77 -4.95 0.16 -2.66
C TYR A 77 -3.66 0.13 -3.46
N LEU A 78 -3.50 1.02 -4.44
CA LEU A 78 -2.24 1.19 -5.16
C LEU A 78 -1.09 1.50 -4.20
N ARG A 79 -1.27 2.42 -3.26
CA ARG A 79 -0.23 2.77 -2.28
C ARG A 79 0.11 1.58 -1.38
N SER A 80 -0.87 0.81 -0.94
CA SER A 80 -0.65 -0.43 -0.17
C SER A 80 0.13 -1.46 -0.98
N TRP A 81 -0.20 -1.63 -2.27
CA TRP A 81 0.55 -2.49 -3.17
C TRP A 81 2.00 -2.02 -3.33
N VAL A 82 2.25 -0.72 -3.53
CA VAL A 82 3.61 -0.15 -3.62
C VAL A 82 4.43 -0.46 -2.35
N VAL A 83 3.81 -0.38 -1.16
CA VAL A 83 4.45 -0.78 0.10
C VAL A 83 4.75 -2.29 0.10
N GLY A 84 3.82 -3.12 -0.37
CA GLY A 84 3.98 -4.57 -0.52
C GLY A 84 5.13 -4.97 -1.46
N GLN A 85 5.50 -4.13 -2.43
CA GLN A 85 6.64 -4.40 -3.33
C GLN A 85 8.02 -4.18 -2.67
N GLY A 86 8.05 -3.86 -1.38
CA GLY A 86 9.26 -3.76 -0.59
C GLY A 86 9.96 -2.39 -0.66
N GLN A 87 11.02 -2.26 0.14
CA GLN A 87 11.60 -0.96 0.47
C GLN A 87 12.15 -0.20 -0.74
N ASP A 88 12.84 -0.90 -1.64
CA ASP A 88 13.52 -0.27 -2.77
C ASP A 88 12.52 0.27 -3.80
N TYR A 89 11.47 -0.50 -4.08
CA TYR A 89 10.40 -0.06 -4.98
C TYR A 89 9.60 1.09 -4.37
N PHE A 90 9.23 0.98 -3.09
CA PHE A 90 8.59 2.06 -2.34
C PHE A 90 9.36 3.38 -2.46
N LYS A 91 10.68 3.36 -2.21
CA LYS A 91 11.52 4.57 -2.30
C LYS A 91 11.65 5.09 -3.73
N ALA A 92 11.68 4.19 -4.73
CA ALA A 92 11.75 4.58 -6.13
C ALA A 92 10.47 5.32 -6.56
N VAL A 93 9.30 4.77 -6.24
CA VAL A 93 7.98 5.38 -6.50
C VAL A 93 7.83 6.70 -5.75
N GLN A 94 8.21 6.76 -4.47
CA GLN A 94 8.16 7.99 -3.68
C GLN A 94 9.00 9.12 -4.30
N ARG A 95 10.11 8.78 -4.96
CA ARG A 95 10.99 9.76 -5.61
C ARG A 95 10.50 10.15 -7.00
N ASP A 96 9.92 9.22 -7.73
CA ASP A 96 9.49 9.40 -9.11
C ASP A 96 8.25 8.54 -9.42
N PRO A 97 7.05 9.14 -9.52
CA PRO A 97 5.82 8.46 -9.88
C PRO A 97 5.88 7.66 -11.19
N HIS A 98 6.74 8.03 -12.15
CA HIS A 98 6.90 7.27 -13.40
C HIS A 98 7.42 5.85 -13.18
N THR A 99 7.99 5.57 -12.01
CA THR A 99 8.41 4.22 -11.61
C THR A 99 7.26 3.22 -11.66
N LEU A 100 6.01 3.69 -11.52
CA LEU A 100 4.81 2.86 -11.66
C LEU A 100 4.72 2.15 -13.02
N ASP A 101 5.23 2.77 -14.09
CA ASP A 101 5.19 2.24 -15.48
C ASP A 101 6.38 1.33 -15.82
N ASN A 102 6.92 0.60 -14.84
CA ASN A 102 8.05 -0.30 -15.09
C ASN A 102 7.66 -1.76 -15.41
N GLY A 103 6.38 -1.99 -15.71
CA GLY A 103 5.82 -3.31 -16.02
C GLY A 103 5.47 -4.18 -14.81
N ARG A 104 5.71 -3.73 -13.57
CA ARG A 104 5.25 -4.45 -12.36
C ARG A 104 3.77 -4.22 -12.06
N LEU A 105 3.27 -3.05 -12.44
CA LEU A 105 1.93 -2.58 -12.09
C LEU A 105 0.81 -3.27 -12.88
N SER A 106 1.10 -3.80 -14.09
CA SER A 106 0.09 -4.44 -14.94
C SER A 106 -0.65 -5.60 -14.26
N PHE A 107 0.01 -6.31 -13.33
CA PHE A 107 -0.61 -7.39 -12.57
C PHE A 107 -1.53 -6.91 -11.44
N ALA A 108 -1.30 -5.70 -10.91
CA ALA A 108 -2.15 -5.12 -9.88
C ALA A 108 -3.36 -4.37 -10.45
N PHE A 109 -3.30 -4.01 -11.74
CA PHE A 109 -4.36 -3.28 -12.43
C PHE A 109 -5.57 -4.15 -12.79
N GLU A 110 -5.36 -5.43 -13.13
CA GLU A 110 -6.43 -6.32 -13.59
C GLU A 110 -7.33 -6.85 -12.46
N SER A 111 -6.89 -6.70 -11.20
CA SER A 111 -7.54 -7.30 -10.05
C SER A 111 -7.49 -6.31 -8.89
N ASP A 112 -8.64 -5.88 -8.39
CA ASP A 112 -8.77 -5.06 -7.17
C ASP A 112 -8.13 -5.73 -5.90
N GLU A 113 -7.45 -6.87 -6.07
CA GLU A 113 -6.67 -7.63 -5.08
C GLU A 113 -5.65 -6.79 -4.29
N ALA A 114 -5.20 -5.65 -4.81
CA ALA A 114 -4.34 -4.72 -4.07
C ALA A 114 -4.97 -4.29 -2.72
N GLU A 115 -6.31 -4.31 -2.64
CA GLU A 115 -7.09 -4.13 -1.41
C GLU A 115 -6.66 -5.08 -0.28
N TRP A 116 -6.32 -6.34 -0.61
CA TRP A 116 -6.08 -7.36 0.41
C TRP A 116 -4.89 -7.00 1.29
N LEU A 117 -3.85 -6.39 0.70
CA LEU A 117 -2.69 -5.91 1.44
C LEU A 117 -3.01 -4.79 2.44
N SER A 118 -4.08 -4.01 2.22
CA SER A 118 -4.52 -2.95 3.14
C SER A 118 -5.10 -3.50 4.44
N TYR A 119 -5.68 -4.70 4.42
CA TYR A 119 -6.36 -5.29 5.59
C TYR A 119 -5.50 -6.26 6.40
N VAL A 120 -4.40 -6.79 5.83
CA VAL A 120 -3.55 -7.81 6.47
C VAL A 120 -3.16 -7.49 7.92
N GLY A 121 -2.84 -6.23 8.22
CA GLY A 121 -2.41 -5.85 9.57
C GLY A 121 -3.53 -5.99 10.62
N GLU A 122 -4.77 -5.74 10.23
CA GLU A 122 -5.96 -5.90 11.07
C GLU A 122 -6.34 -7.37 11.22
N ASP A 123 -6.39 -8.11 10.12
CA ASP A 123 -6.71 -9.54 10.11
C ASP A 123 -5.70 -10.36 10.94
N ALA A 124 -4.41 -10.06 10.77
CA ALA A 124 -3.36 -10.68 11.58
C ALA A 124 -3.47 -10.29 13.06
N TYR A 125 -3.90 -9.06 13.38
CA TYR A 125 -4.07 -8.65 14.78
C TYR A 125 -5.24 -9.41 15.42
N LEU A 126 -6.35 -9.52 14.70
CA LEU A 126 -7.52 -10.29 15.14
C LEU A 126 -7.10 -11.74 15.47
N ARG A 127 -6.31 -12.38 14.60
CA ARG A 127 -5.77 -13.73 14.83
C ARG A 127 -4.80 -13.81 16.00
N ALA A 128 -3.78 -12.96 16.03
CA ALA A 128 -2.73 -12.99 17.05
C ALA A 128 -3.26 -12.67 18.46
N SER A 129 -4.35 -11.92 18.55
CA SER A 129 -4.90 -11.39 19.81
C SER A 129 -6.07 -12.20 20.38
N ASP A 130 -6.38 -13.36 19.78
CA ASP A 130 -7.56 -14.18 20.10
C ASP A 130 -8.89 -13.41 19.94
N GLY A 131 -9.00 -12.62 18.87
CA GLY A 131 -10.25 -11.96 18.45
C GLY A 131 -10.49 -10.57 19.02
N ARG A 132 -9.46 -9.86 19.48
CA ARG A 132 -9.58 -8.47 19.93
C ARG A 132 -9.55 -7.50 18.74
N ASP A 133 -10.22 -6.36 18.90
CA ASP A 133 -10.24 -5.29 17.92
C ASP A 133 -8.98 -4.42 18.03
N LEU A 134 -8.31 -4.20 16.89
CA LEU A 134 -7.06 -3.45 16.82
C LEU A 134 -7.26 -1.98 17.21
N TYR A 135 -8.35 -1.36 16.80
CA TYR A 135 -8.60 0.07 16.98
C TYR A 135 -9.21 0.39 18.34
N GLU A 136 -9.88 -0.56 18.99
CA GLU A 136 -10.23 -0.45 20.41
C GLU A 136 -8.98 -0.49 21.31
N ASP A 137 -8.04 -1.39 21.02
CA ASP A 137 -6.78 -1.52 21.78
C ASP A 137 -5.79 -0.37 21.48
N TYR A 138 -5.78 0.12 20.23
CA TYR A 138 -4.87 1.17 19.76
C TYR A 138 -5.64 2.31 19.06
N PRO A 139 -6.42 3.11 19.82
CA PRO A 139 -7.28 4.17 19.25
C PRO A 139 -6.50 5.35 18.66
N GLN A 140 -5.18 5.38 18.84
CA GLN A 140 -4.27 6.38 18.25
C GLN A 140 -3.49 5.82 17.05
N SER A 141 -3.92 4.68 16.50
CA SER A 141 -3.36 4.15 15.26
C SER A 141 -3.46 5.19 14.15
N PRO A 142 -2.48 5.31 13.24
CA PRO A 142 -2.61 6.15 12.05
C PRO A 142 -3.88 5.89 11.24
N SER A 143 -4.41 4.66 11.25
CA SER A 143 -5.68 4.30 10.58
C SER A 143 -6.91 5.00 11.16
N THR A 144 -6.87 5.42 12.42
CA THR A 144 -8.02 6.06 13.10
C THR A 144 -7.95 7.58 13.06
N ILE A 145 -6.86 8.14 12.52
CA ILE A 145 -6.64 9.58 12.42
C ILE A 145 -7.15 10.03 11.06
N ALA A 146 -7.98 11.08 11.05
CA ALA A 146 -8.45 11.67 9.81
C ALA A 146 -7.26 12.10 8.94
N VAL A 147 -7.16 11.48 7.77
CA VAL A 147 -6.16 11.86 6.76
C VAL A 147 -6.59 13.21 6.17
N GLY A 148 -5.64 14.13 6.03
CA GLY A 148 -5.88 15.41 5.36
C GLY A 148 -6.01 15.23 3.85
N GLU A 149 -5.81 16.32 3.10
CA GLU A 149 -5.69 16.25 1.63
C GLU A 149 -4.35 15.61 1.21
N PRO A 150 -4.26 15.04 -0.01
CA PRO A 150 -2.98 14.63 -0.58
C PRO A 150 -2.01 15.82 -0.59
N SER A 151 -0.73 15.53 -0.34
CA SER A 151 0.32 16.53 -0.45
C SER A 151 0.57 16.94 -1.91
N GLY A 152 1.20 18.09 -2.13
CA GLY A 152 1.54 18.56 -3.48
C GLY A 152 0.45 19.41 -4.13
N THR A 153 0.40 19.42 -5.46
CA THR A 153 -0.52 20.27 -6.23
C THR A 153 -1.63 19.44 -6.86
N ALA A 154 -2.88 19.71 -6.48
CA ALA A 154 -4.06 19.10 -7.09
C ALA A 154 -4.11 19.36 -8.61
N TRP A 155 -4.60 18.38 -9.34
CA TRP A 155 -4.78 18.42 -10.79
C TRP A 155 -6.26 18.30 -11.16
N ASP A 156 -6.58 18.65 -12.39
CA ASP A 156 -7.92 18.55 -12.96
C ASP A 156 -7.97 17.33 -13.89
N GLU A 157 -9.02 16.51 -13.78
CA GLU A 157 -9.21 15.29 -14.57
C GLU A 157 -9.13 15.54 -16.08
N GLU A 158 -9.59 16.70 -16.57
CA GLU A 158 -9.55 17.05 -18.00
C GLU A 158 -8.13 17.35 -18.50
N THR A 159 -7.17 17.59 -17.59
CA THR A 159 -5.82 18.05 -17.93
C THR A 159 -4.69 17.18 -17.37
N VAL A 160 -5.00 16.20 -16.52
CA VAL A 160 -4.01 15.37 -15.81
C VAL A 160 -3.05 14.65 -16.76
N GLU A 161 -3.54 14.17 -17.91
CA GLU A 161 -2.70 13.51 -18.94
C GLU A 161 -1.56 14.42 -19.43
N SER A 162 -1.80 15.74 -19.51
CA SER A 162 -0.78 16.70 -19.95
C SER A 162 0.37 16.88 -18.94
N LEU A 163 0.16 16.50 -17.68
CA LEU A 163 1.18 16.51 -16.64
C LEU A 163 2.11 15.29 -16.72
N PHE A 164 1.67 14.22 -17.38
CA PHE A 164 2.39 12.95 -17.50
C PHE A 164 2.47 12.48 -18.97
N PRO A 165 3.10 13.26 -19.87
CA PRO A 165 3.07 13.00 -21.32
C PRO A 165 3.77 11.71 -21.75
N ASP A 166 4.62 11.14 -20.88
CA ASP A 166 5.35 9.90 -21.13
C ASP A 166 4.64 8.66 -20.54
N LEU A 167 3.52 8.84 -19.82
CA LEU A 167 2.68 7.75 -19.34
C LEU A 167 1.55 7.48 -20.33
N SER A 168 1.12 6.22 -20.41
CA SER A 168 -0.03 5.81 -21.20
C SER A 168 -0.85 4.80 -20.40
N PRO A 169 -2.18 4.77 -20.58
CA PRO A 169 -3.01 3.78 -19.90
C PRO A 169 -2.49 2.36 -20.14
N LEU A 170 -2.44 1.58 -19.05
CA LEU A 170 -2.10 0.17 -19.10
C LEU A 170 -3.18 -0.61 -19.88
N PRO A 171 -2.79 -1.67 -20.62
CA PRO A 171 -3.70 -2.44 -21.47
C PRO A 171 -4.79 -3.18 -20.71
#